data_AF-A0A1B1AGU5-F1
#
_entry.id   AF-A0A1B1AGU5-F1
#
_cell.length_a   1.000
_cell.length_b   1.000
_cell.length_c   1.000
_cell.angle_alpha   90.00
_cell.angle_beta   90.00
_cell.angle_gamma   90.00
#
_symmetry.space_group_name_H-M   'P 1'
#
loop_
_entity.id
_entity.type
_entity.pdbx_description
1 polymer ?
#
loop_
_entity_poly.entity_id
_entity_poly.type
_entity_poly.pdbx_seq_one_letter_code
_entity_poly.pdbx_strand_id
1 'polypeptide(L)'
;MISSRGAYVGPALEPRVIGKTLKYKLEQEHLLRRLASALVLQWDELPDALQDLIIDQAALVEDREGGASEARDIENFVRGAKTCALTKMPADQRG
;
A
#
# COMPACT_ATOMS: atom_id res chain seq x y z
N MET A 1 -18.35 45.09 -7.41
CA MET A 1 -18.60 44.00 -8.38
C MET A 1 -17.32 43.19 -8.49
N ILE A 2 -17.27 41.97 -7.97
CA ILE A 2 -16.12 41.07 -8.14
C ILE A 2 -16.67 39.80 -8.77
N SER A 3 -16.38 39.64 -10.06
CA SER A 3 -16.77 38.47 -10.85
C SER A 3 -15.98 37.25 -10.40
N SER A 4 -16.71 36.21 -10.03
CA SER A 4 -16.23 34.88 -9.67
C SER A 4 -15.47 34.25 -10.85
N ARG A 5 -14.20 33.89 -10.64
CA ARG A 5 -13.48 32.97 -11.53
C ARG A 5 -13.93 31.55 -11.23
N GLY A 6 -14.64 30.92 -12.16
CA GLY A 6 -14.97 29.51 -12.10
C GLY A 6 -13.71 28.66 -12.12
N ALA A 7 -13.51 27.87 -11.07
CA ALA A 7 -12.49 26.82 -11.04
C ALA A 7 -12.98 25.67 -11.93
N TYR A 8 -12.31 25.45 -13.06
CA TYR A 8 -12.49 24.22 -13.83
C TYR A 8 -11.95 23.05 -12.99
N VAL A 9 -12.85 22.22 -12.48
CA VAL A 9 -12.51 20.91 -11.91
C VAL A 9 -12.55 19.92 -13.07
N GLY A 10 -11.38 19.58 -13.63
CA GLY A 10 -11.27 18.49 -14.59
C GLY A 10 -11.70 17.16 -13.95
N PRO A 11 -12.17 16.18 -14.73
CA PRO A 11 -12.61 14.91 -14.17
C PRO A 11 -11.46 14.26 -13.40
N ALA A 12 -11.72 13.87 -12.16
CA ALA A 12 -10.79 13.07 -11.37
C ALA A 12 -10.50 11.81 -12.18
N LEU A 13 -9.25 11.64 -12.62
CA LEU A 13 -8.81 10.43 -13.28
C LEU A 13 -9.04 9.26 -12.33
N GLU A 14 -9.89 8.31 -12.74
CA GLU A 14 -10.13 7.11 -11.95
C GLU A 14 -8.79 6.40 -11.68
N PRO A 15 -8.57 5.89 -10.45
CA PRO A 15 -7.38 5.13 -10.13
C PRO A 15 -7.29 3.92 -11.07
N ARG A 16 -6.18 3.79 -11.80
CA ARG A 16 -5.93 2.69 -12.73
C ARG A 16 -4.70 1.92 -12.29
N VAL A 17 -4.83 0.61 -12.25
CA VAL A 17 -3.72 -0.33 -12.07
C VAL A 17 -2.83 -0.27 -13.31
N ILE A 18 -1.52 -0.16 -13.11
CA ILE A 18 -0.54 -0.17 -14.19
C ILE A 18 0.56 -1.15 -13.79
N GLY A 19 0.70 -2.26 -14.50
CA GLY A 19 1.79 -3.23 -14.25
C GLY A 19 3.15 -2.52 -14.21
N LYS A 20 3.83 -2.60 -13.07
CA LYS A 20 5.11 -1.95 -12.82
C LYS A 20 6.05 -2.92 -12.11
N THR A 21 7.29 -3.00 -12.58
CA THR A 21 8.36 -3.71 -11.88
C THR A 21 9.17 -2.72 -11.06
N LEU A 22 9.38 -3.01 -9.78
CA LEU A 22 10.28 -2.21 -8.93
C LEU A 22 11.69 -2.81 -8.95
N LYS A 23 12.65 -2.07 -9.50
CA LYS A 23 14.07 -2.48 -9.48
C LYS A 23 14.75 -1.94 -8.23
N TYR A 24 15.38 -2.82 -7.45
CA TYR A 24 16.16 -2.46 -6.26
C TYR A 24 17.37 -3.40 -6.09
N LYS A 25 18.40 -2.92 -5.41
CA LYS A 25 19.59 -3.72 -5.08
C LYS A 25 19.34 -4.60 -3.84
N LEU A 26 20.11 -5.67 -3.68
CA LEU A 26 19.97 -6.57 -2.53
C LEU A 26 20.14 -5.83 -1.19
N GLU A 27 21.07 -4.86 -1.14
CA GLU A 27 21.30 -4.05 0.06
C GLU A 27 20.10 -3.16 0.41
N GLN A 28 19.17 -2.93 -0.53
CA GLN A 28 17.98 -2.10 -0.35
C GLN A 28 16.73 -2.91 0.04
N GLU A 29 16.79 -4.24 0.03
CA GLU A 29 15.64 -5.11 0.32
C GLU A 29 15.06 -4.89 1.73
N HIS A 30 15.92 -4.53 2.70
CA HIS A 30 15.47 -4.18 4.04
C HIS A 30 14.55 -2.94 4.07
N LEU A 31 14.74 -1.99 3.14
CA LEU A 31 13.86 -0.81 3.03
C LEU A 31 12.49 -1.22 2.49
N LEU A 32 12.46 -2.07 1.45
CA LEU A 32 11.21 -2.59 0.90
C LEU A 32 10.40 -3.35 1.97
N ARG A 33 11.08 -4.23 2.73
CA ARG A 33 10.45 -4.96 3.85
C ARG A 33 9.88 -4.03 4.92
N ARG A 34 10.60 -2.97 5.29
CA ARG A 34 10.13 -1.98 6.29
C ARG A 34 8.93 -1.18 5.79
N LEU A 35 8.94 -0.76 4.52
CA LEU A 35 7.83 -0.04 3.90
C LEU A 35 6.58 -0.92 3.77
N ALA A 36 6.74 -2.16 3.31
CA ALA A 36 5.65 -3.12 3.21
C ALA A 36 5.03 -3.42 4.59
N SER A 37 5.87 -3.59 5.61
CA SER A 37 5.39 -3.81 6.99
C SER A 37 4.59 -2.61 7.49
N ALA A 38 5.07 -1.39 7.29
CA ALA A 38 4.36 -0.18 7.69
C ALA A 38 3.00 -0.04 6.98
N LEU A 39 2.95 -0.37 5.68
CA LEU A 39 1.71 -0.36 4.89
C LEU A 39 0.68 -1.35 5.45
N VAL A 40 1.10 -2.59 5.73
CA VAL A 40 0.21 -3.63 6.28
C VAL A 40 -0.30 -3.25 7.67
N LEU A 41 0.52 -2.62 8.51
CA LEU A 41 0.11 -2.15 9.84
C LEU A 41 -0.89 -1.00 9.79
N GLN A 42 -0.89 -0.20 8.72
CA GLN A 42 -1.80 0.93 8.51
C GLN A 42 -2.95 0.57 7.55
N TRP A 43 -3.12 -0.70 7.21
CA TRP A 43 -4.01 -1.12 6.13
C TRP A 43 -5.46 -0.66 6.31
N ASP A 44 -5.96 -0.71 7.55
CA ASP A 44 -7.35 -0.31 7.88
C ASP A 44 -7.61 1.19 7.79
N GLU A 45 -6.55 2.01 7.80
CA GLU A 45 -6.65 3.45 7.63
C GLU A 45 -6.74 3.85 6.15
N LEU A 46 -6.51 2.90 5.24
CA LEU A 46 -6.62 3.12 3.80
C LEU A 46 -8.08 2.95 3.34
N PRO A 47 -8.60 3.81 2.45
CA PRO A 47 -9.90 3.59 1.83
C PRO A 47 -9.98 2.24 1.11
N ASP A 48 -11.13 1.57 1.14
CA ASP A 48 -11.33 0.25 0.52
C ASP A 48 -10.89 0.22 -0.95
N ALA A 49 -11.29 1.22 -1.74
CA ALA A 49 -10.89 1.32 -3.15
C ALA A 49 -9.36 1.42 -3.35
N LEU A 50 -8.63 1.96 -2.36
CA LEU A 50 -7.17 2.01 -2.39
C LEU A 50 -6.55 0.69 -1.95
N GLN A 51 -7.17 -0.02 -1.00
CA GLN A 51 -6.76 -1.38 -0.63
C GLN A 51 -6.87 -2.32 -1.84
N ASP A 52 -8.01 -2.30 -2.53
CA ASP A 52 -8.26 -3.09 -3.74
C ASP A 52 -7.23 -2.76 -4.83
N LEU A 53 -7.00 -1.47 -5.09
CA LEU A 53 -6.01 -1.03 -6.07
C LEU A 53 -4.59 -1.53 -5.74
N ILE A 54 -4.20 -1.52 -4.46
CA ILE A 54 -2.88 -2.00 -4.02
C ILE A 54 -2.79 -3.52 -4.20
N ILE A 55 -3.85 -4.27 -3.89
CA ILE A 55 -3.90 -5.73 -4.09
C ILE A 55 -3.74 -6.07 -5.57
N ASP A 56 -4.53 -5.43 -6.44
CA ASP A 56 -4.44 -5.63 -7.89
C ASP A 56 -3.05 -5.30 -8.42
N GLN A 57 -2.48 -4.18 -7.96
CA GLN A 57 -1.14 -3.76 -8.34
C GLN A 57 -0.08 -4.76 -7.87
N ALA A 58 -0.18 -5.27 -6.65
CA ALA A 58 0.77 -6.22 -6.08
C ALA A 58 0.74 -7.58 -6.80
N ALA A 59 -0.43 -8.04 -7.24
CA ALA A 59 -0.57 -9.25 -8.06
C ALA A 59 0.13 -9.15 -9.43
N LEU A 60 0.35 -7.92 -9.93
CA LEU A 60 1.04 -7.65 -11.19
C LEU A 60 2.55 -7.39 -11.03
N VAL A 61 3.05 -7.29 -9.79
CA VAL A 61 4.49 -7.10 -9.57
C VAL A 61 5.18 -8.46 -9.73
N GLU A 62 5.99 -8.58 -10.78
CA GLU A 62 6.89 -9.72 -10.92
C GLU A 62 7.94 -9.70 -9.80
N ASP A 63 7.95 -10.75 -8.97
CA ASP A 63 8.95 -10.92 -7.93
C ASP A 63 10.29 -11.39 -8.54
N ARG A 64 11.38 -11.05 -7.84
CA ARG A 64 12.75 -11.36 -8.23
C ARG A 64 13.07 -12.85 -8.14
N GLU A 65 12.43 -13.59 -7.24
CA GLU A 65 12.71 -15.03 -7.01
C GLU A 65 11.75 -15.99 -7.75
N GLY A 66 10.81 -15.46 -8.54
CA GLY A 66 9.96 -16.25 -9.41
C GLY A 66 8.78 -16.90 -8.67
N GLY A 67 7.64 -16.25 -8.74
CA GLY A 67 6.37 -16.80 -8.30
C GLY A 67 5.27 -15.76 -8.51
N ALA A 68 4.33 -16.04 -9.41
CA ALA A 68 3.12 -15.25 -9.45
C ALA A 68 2.36 -15.50 -8.14
N SER A 69 2.08 -14.44 -7.39
CA SER A 69 1.16 -14.51 -6.25
C SER A 69 -0.21 -14.08 -6.73
N GLU A 70 -1.24 -14.87 -6.43
CA GLU A 70 -2.61 -14.46 -6.75
C GLU A 70 -3.02 -13.31 -5.82
N ALA A 71 -3.90 -12.43 -6.30
CA ALA A 71 -4.46 -11.33 -5.51
C ALA A 71 -5.03 -11.82 -4.16
N ARG A 72 -5.61 -13.04 -4.18
CA ARG A 72 -6.16 -13.72 -3.01
C ARG A 72 -5.10 -14.10 -1.97
N ASP A 73 -3.90 -14.50 -2.38
CA ASP A 73 -2.81 -14.83 -1.46
C ASP A 73 -2.35 -13.57 -0.71
N ILE A 74 -2.28 -12.45 -1.43
CA ILE A 74 -1.92 -11.14 -0.88
C ILE A 74 -3.00 -10.66 0.11
N GLU A 75 -4.28 -10.79 -0.24
CA GLU A 75 -5.39 -10.44 0.67
C GLU A 75 -5.33 -11.26 1.97
N ASN A 76 -5.15 -12.58 1.84
CA ASN A 76 -5.04 -13.48 2.99
C ASN A 76 -3.84 -13.12 3.87
N PHE A 77 -2.70 -12.78 3.27
CA PHE A 77 -1.51 -12.33 4.00
C PHE A 77 -1.80 -11.06 4.79
N VAL A 78 -2.36 -10.02 4.17
CA VAL A 78 -2.67 -8.76 4.86
C VAL A 78 -3.62 -9.01 6.03
N ARG A 79 -4.67 -9.82 5.82
CA ARG A 79 -5.63 -10.19 6.87
C ARG A 79 -4.98 -10.93 8.04
N GLY A 80 -4.08 -11.89 7.77
CA GLY A 80 -3.38 -12.67 8.79
C GLY A 80 -2.25 -11.91 9.49
N ALA A 81 -1.55 -11.01 8.80
CA ALA A 81 -0.51 -10.17 9.40
C ALA A 81 -1.10 -9.20 10.42
N LYS A 82 -2.30 -8.68 10.16
CA LYS A 82 -3.03 -7.81 11.10
C LYS A 82 -3.40 -8.50 12.41
N THR A 83 -3.77 -9.78 12.38
CA THR A 83 -4.12 -10.52 13.62
C THR A 83 -2.88 -10.83 14.47
N CYS A 84 -1.70 -10.88 13.86
CA CYS A 84 -0.41 -11.10 14.53
C CYS A 84 0.31 -9.80 14.94
N ALA A 85 -0.22 -8.62 14.57
CA ALA A 85 0.37 -7.34 14.91
C ALA A 85 0.22 -7.07 16.42
N LEU A 86 1.25 -7.41 17.19
CA LEU A 86 1.30 -7.12 18.62
C LEU A 86 1.37 -5.60 18.83
N THR A 87 0.33 -5.03 19.45
CA THR A 87 0.34 -3.62 19.85
C THR A 87 1.45 -3.42 20.87
N LYS A 88 2.55 -2.79 20.46
CA LYS A 88 3.52 -2.25 21.41
C LYS A 88 2.86 -1.05 22.07
N MET A 89 2.43 -1.20 23.33
CA MET A 89 1.95 -0.05 24.10
C MET A 89 3.03 1.04 24.06
N PRO A 90 2.68 2.29 23.75
CA PRO A 90 3.65 3.37 23.80
C PRO A 90 4.19 3.42 25.22
N ALA A 91 5.51 3.22 25.36
CA ALA A 91 6.17 3.40 26.64
C ALA A 91 5.92 4.85 27.07
N ASP A 92 5.27 5.00 28.23
CA ASP A 92 5.01 6.26 28.91
C ASP A 92 6.26 7.14 28.82
N GLN A 93 6.19 8.23 28.04
CA GLN A 93 7.23 9.24 27.99
C GLN A 93 7.17 10.03 29.30
N ARG A 94 7.76 9.46 30.36
CA ARG A 94 8.12 10.18 31.58
C ARG A 94 9.63 10.12 31.76
N GLY A 95 10.28 11.21 31.36
CA GLY A 95 11.66 11.56 31.66
C GLY A 95 11.77 13.08 31.69
#